data_AF-A0A7X0D047-F1
#
_entry.id   AF-A0A7X0D047-F1
#
_cell.length_a   1.000
_cell.length_b   1.000
_cell.length_c   1.000
_cell.angle_alpha   90.00
_cell.angle_beta   90.00
_cell.angle_gamma   90.00
#
_symmetry.space_group_name_H-M   'P 1'
#
loop_
_entity.id
_entity.type
_entity.pdbx_description
1 polymer ?
#
loop_
_entity_poly.entity_id
_entity_poly.type
_entity_poly.pdbx_seq_one_letter_code
_entity_poly.pdbx_strand_id
1 'polypeptide(L)'
;MNKTQTVLPTGILAGVVATLLVMGAGTQSSFAAVLYAASALPIFIAGLGWGNRAAITGIVTSGILGAVLISPIFAVTMAIFTLIPAGWLSHLANLARPASELGGPDNLLAWYPISDILLHLCGLVTIAVIALGVAIGYGPELVGQIVDVLGSALQTQEPGLSLTVADIGHLKGTMLLTLPMVQGGIWVILLFAAFYFAVRIVSRSGRALRPREDMPSALRMNRHAIYIFLAGIVMTFLGGVPAMVGATICGTFGAGFLMSGFAAIHFRSQGKDWRLPVLVLAYLSSMLVIPAFAILAFGLTDTRRTIALTPAKGGTDQNTTNPDN
;
A
#
# COMPACT_ATOMS: atom_id res chain seq x y z
N MET A 1 7.01 -33.89 -7.11
CA MET A 1 7.39 -33.12 -5.91
C MET A 1 6.14 -32.53 -5.30
N ASN A 2 5.80 -32.87 -4.06
CA ASN A 2 4.51 -32.46 -3.47
C ASN A 2 4.46 -30.94 -3.28
N LYS A 3 3.37 -30.29 -3.73
CA LYS A 3 3.21 -28.82 -3.70
C LYS A 3 3.41 -28.23 -2.28
N THR A 4 3.19 -29.05 -1.26
CA THR A 4 3.35 -28.76 0.18
C THR A 4 4.80 -28.79 0.70
N GLN A 5 5.74 -29.49 0.04
CA GLN A 5 7.12 -29.65 0.55
C GLN A 5 7.93 -28.34 0.53
N THR A 6 7.56 -27.38 -0.32
CA THR A 6 8.30 -26.11 -0.46
C THR A 6 7.74 -24.96 0.37
N VAL A 7 6.60 -25.14 1.05
CA VAL A 7 5.90 -24.04 1.75
C VAL A 7 6.73 -23.46 2.90
N LEU A 8 7.24 -24.31 3.80
CA LEU A 8 8.03 -23.86 4.94
C LEU A 8 9.41 -23.30 4.53
N PRO A 9 10.22 -23.97 3.68
CA PRO A 9 11.50 -23.41 3.25
C PRO A 9 11.37 -22.07 2.53
N THR A 10 10.36 -21.90 1.66
CA THR A 10 10.10 -20.63 0.97
C THR A 10 9.68 -19.54 1.95
N GLY A 11 8.85 -19.86 2.95
CA GLY A 11 8.50 -18.93 4.02
C GLY A 11 9.73 -18.47 4.80
N ILE A 12 10.56 -19.40 5.27
CA ILE A 12 11.80 -19.08 6.01
C ILE A 12 12.72 -18.18 5.18
N LEU A 13 12.96 -18.54 3.90
CA LEU A 13 13.79 -17.74 3.01
C LEU A 13 13.22 -16.33 2.81
N ALA A 14 11.90 -16.21 2.60
CA ALA A 14 11.25 -14.92 2.48
C ALA A 14 11.45 -14.07 3.74
N GLY A 15 11.36 -14.68 4.93
CA GLY A 15 11.61 -14.01 6.20
C GLY A 15 13.06 -13.54 6.34
N VAL A 16 14.04 -14.36 5.98
CA VAL A 16 15.46 -13.98 5.97
C VAL A 16 15.70 -12.79 5.04
N VAL A 17 15.21 -12.84 3.80
CA VAL A 17 15.38 -11.76 2.82
C VAL A 17 14.69 -10.47 3.29
N ALA A 18 13.48 -10.56 3.85
CA ALA A 18 12.79 -9.41 4.41
C ALA A 18 13.59 -8.75 5.54
N THR A 19 14.17 -9.54 6.46
CA THR A 19 15.03 -9.00 7.52
C THR A 19 16.28 -8.32 6.96
N LEU A 20 16.95 -8.93 5.98
CA LEU A 20 18.14 -8.33 5.37
C LEU A 20 17.84 -7.00 4.66
N LEU A 21 16.68 -6.89 4.00
CA LEU A 21 16.25 -5.65 3.36
C LEU A 21 16.00 -4.54 4.40
N VAL A 22 15.36 -4.89 5.52
CA VAL A 22 15.15 -3.96 6.64
C VAL A 22 16.47 -3.53 7.28
N MET A 23 17.42 -4.45 7.45
CA MET A 23 18.76 -4.12 7.97
C MET A 23 19.52 -3.21 7.00
N GLY A 24 19.43 -3.46 5.69
CA GLY A 24 20.01 -2.61 4.66
C GLY A 24 19.40 -1.20 4.65
N ALA A 25 18.12 -1.06 4.99
CA ALA A 25 17.50 0.25 5.16
C ALA A 25 18.11 1.05 6.31
N GLY A 26 18.58 0.38 7.38
CA GLY A 26 19.23 1.03 8.51
C GLY A 26 20.65 1.53 8.23
N THR A 27 21.32 1.02 7.19
CA THR A 27 22.71 1.39 6.86
C THR A 27 22.83 2.42 5.73
N GLN A 28 21.80 2.58 4.89
CA GLN A 28 21.82 3.48 3.74
C GLN A 28 20.75 4.57 3.84
N SER A 29 21.17 5.83 4.05
CA SER A 29 20.23 6.95 4.24
C SER A 29 19.37 7.24 2.99
N SER A 30 19.96 7.22 1.79
CA SER A 30 19.26 7.63 0.56
C SER A 30 18.16 6.66 0.07
N PHE A 31 18.26 5.37 0.43
CA PHE A 31 17.32 4.33 -0.02
C PHE A 31 16.55 3.66 1.13
N ALA A 32 16.70 4.15 2.37
CA ALA A 32 16.11 3.55 3.56
C ALA A 32 14.61 3.27 3.43
N ALA A 33 13.81 4.27 3.05
CA ALA A 33 12.36 4.12 2.91
C ALA A 33 11.97 3.06 1.86
N VAL A 34 12.69 3.03 0.73
CA VAL A 34 12.43 2.07 -0.36
C VAL A 34 12.81 0.66 0.06
N LEU A 35 13.99 0.47 0.67
CA LEU A 35 14.45 -0.83 1.17
C LEU A 35 13.53 -1.37 2.27
N TYR A 36 13.07 -0.49 3.16
CA TYR A 36 12.15 -0.87 4.22
C TYR A 36 10.79 -1.32 3.65
N ALA A 37 10.21 -0.60 2.69
CA ALA A 37 9.01 -1.07 1.98
C ALA A 37 9.26 -2.36 1.19
N ALA A 38 10.41 -2.47 0.53
CA ALA A 38 10.77 -3.64 -0.26
C ALA A 38 10.84 -4.91 0.59
N SER A 39 11.04 -4.82 1.90
CA SER A 39 10.96 -5.97 2.80
C SER A 39 9.59 -6.66 2.85
N ALA A 40 8.52 -5.98 2.43
CA ALA A 40 7.21 -6.59 2.24
C ALA A 40 7.19 -7.54 1.03
N LEU A 41 8.01 -7.29 0.00
CA LEU A 41 7.98 -8.00 -1.27
C LEU A 41 8.24 -9.51 -1.14
N PRO A 42 9.25 -10.00 -0.38
CA PRO A 42 9.43 -11.43 -0.14
C PRO A 42 8.21 -12.09 0.52
N ILE A 43 7.57 -11.42 1.48
CA ILE A 43 6.37 -11.92 2.16
C ILE A 43 5.19 -11.98 1.20
N PHE A 44 5.01 -10.95 0.36
CA PHE A 44 4.00 -10.98 -0.70
C PHE A 44 4.24 -12.14 -1.69
N ILE A 45 5.47 -12.35 -2.13
CA ILE A 45 5.80 -13.44 -3.07
C ILE A 45 5.48 -14.80 -2.45
N ALA A 46 5.89 -15.01 -1.19
CA ALA A 46 5.60 -16.24 -0.46
C ALA A 46 4.10 -16.45 -0.26
N GLY A 47 3.38 -15.41 0.18
CA GLY A 47 1.94 -15.47 0.43
C GLY A 47 1.12 -15.70 -0.84
N LEU A 48 1.40 -14.97 -1.91
CA LEU A 48 0.70 -15.09 -3.18
C LEU A 48 0.99 -16.42 -3.88
N GLY A 49 2.22 -16.93 -3.83
CA GLY A 49 2.62 -18.14 -4.56
C GLY A 49 2.50 -19.46 -3.79
N TRP A 50 2.63 -19.44 -2.46
CA TRP A 50 2.63 -20.63 -1.59
C TRP A 50 1.56 -20.60 -0.49
N GLY A 51 0.77 -19.53 -0.42
CA GLY A 51 -0.37 -19.38 0.48
C GLY A 51 0.00 -18.91 1.88
N ASN A 52 -1.03 -18.81 2.74
CA ASN A 52 -0.93 -18.19 4.07
C ASN A 52 0.16 -18.79 4.96
N ARG A 53 0.37 -20.11 4.90
CA ARG A 53 1.38 -20.79 5.71
C ARG A 53 2.79 -20.26 5.41
N ALA A 54 3.13 -20.06 4.13
CA ALA A 54 4.44 -19.52 3.76
C ALA A 54 4.60 -18.07 4.21
N ALA A 55 3.57 -17.23 4.07
CA ALA A 55 3.59 -15.86 4.56
C ALA A 55 3.77 -15.80 6.09
N ILE A 56 3.00 -16.59 6.85
CA ILE A 56 3.09 -16.65 8.32
C ILE A 56 4.48 -17.11 8.74
N THR A 57 5.01 -18.18 8.13
CA THR A 57 6.38 -18.64 8.42
C THR A 57 7.40 -17.53 8.14
N GLY A 58 7.28 -16.80 7.03
CA GLY A 58 8.18 -15.67 6.73
C GLY A 58 8.07 -14.54 7.75
N ILE A 59 6.87 -14.14 8.15
CA ILE A 59 6.66 -13.11 9.18
C ILE A 59 7.28 -13.55 10.51
N VAL A 60 7.05 -14.79 10.93
CA VAL A 60 7.62 -15.34 12.17
C VAL A 60 9.15 -15.40 12.11
N THR A 61 9.71 -15.89 11.00
CA THR A 61 11.17 -15.92 10.79
C THR A 61 11.75 -14.50 10.86
N SER A 62 11.15 -13.53 10.16
CA SER A 62 11.60 -12.14 10.23
C SER A 62 11.47 -11.55 11.63
N GLY A 63 10.40 -11.84 12.35
CA GLY A 63 10.19 -11.37 13.72
C GLY A 63 11.24 -11.91 14.68
N ILE A 64 11.54 -13.21 14.61
CA ILE A 64 12.60 -13.82 15.43
C ILE A 64 13.95 -13.18 15.10
N LEU A 65 14.30 -13.08 13.81
CA LEU A 65 15.58 -12.50 13.41
C LEU A 65 15.68 -11.01 13.77
N GLY A 66 14.63 -10.22 13.55
CA GLY A 66 14.61 -8.81 13.93
C GLY A 66 14.75 -8.61 15.44
N ALA A 67 14.17 -9.51 16.24
CA ALA A 67 14.25 -9.43 17.70
C ALA A 67 15.66 -9.73 18.21
N VAL A 68 16.31 -10.74 17.61
CA VAL A 68 17.65 -11.19 18.00
C VAL A 68 18.74 -10.25 17.46
N LEU A 69 18.60 -9.76 16.23
CA LEU A 69 19.66 -8.98 15.56
C LEU A 69 19.57 -7.47 15.81
N ILE A 70 18.40 -6.94 16.18
CA ILE A 70 18.19 -5.49 16.34
C ILE A 70 17.58 -5.20 17.71
N SER A 71 16.29 -5.50 17.91
CA SER A 71 15.63 -5.43 19.22
C SER A 71 14.21 -6.00 19.16
N PRO A 72 13.63 -6.44 20.28
CA PRO A 72 12.23 -6.91 20.32
C PRO A 72 11.22 -5.86 19.85
N ILE A 73 11.38 -4.59 20.25
CA ILE A 73 10.47 -3.51 19.85
C ILE A 73 10.54 -3.23 18.35
N PHE A 74 11.74 -3.32 17.77
CA PHE A 74 11.95 -3.20 16.34
C PHE A 74 11.24 -4.32 15.57
N ALA A 75 11.37 -5.57 16.04
CA ALA A 75 10.73 -6.73 15.44
C ALA A 75 9.20 -6.61 15.41
N VAL A 76 8.61 -6.16 16.53
CA VAL A 76 7.17 -5.90 16.63
C VAL A 76 6.76 -4.80 15.65
N THR A 77 7.53 -3.72 15.59
CA THR A 77 7.26 -2.59 14.68
C THR A 77 7.36 -3.04 13.22
N MET A 78 8.42 -3.70 12.78
CA MET A 78 8.50 -4.17 11.38
C MET A 78 7.38 -5.16 11.03
N ALA A 79 7.01 -6.04 11.96
CA ALA A 79 5.95 -7.01 11.74
C ALA A 79 4.58 -6.32 11.55
N ILE A 80 4.18 -5.44 12.47
CA ILE A 80 2.89 -4.75 12.43
C ILE A 80 2.76 -3.83 11.21
N PHE A 81 3.83 -3.12 10.88
CA PHE A 81 3.77 -2.03 9.91
C PHE A 81 3.93 -2.49 8.47
N THR A 82 4.65 -3.60 8.27
CA THR A 82 5.10 -3.99 6.94
C THR A 82 4.70 -5.43 6.63
N LEU A 83 5.10 -6.37 7.49
CA LEU A 83 5.04 -7.80 7.14
C LEU A 83 3.64 -8.41 7.32
N ILE A 84 2.93 -8.05 8.39
CA ILE A 84 1.54 -8.48 8.63
C ILE A 84 0.60 -7.94 7.55
N PRO A 85 0.63 -6.63 7.19
CA PRO A 85 -0.13 -6.14 6.04
C PRO A 85 0.19 -6.91 4.76
N ALA A 86 1.47 -7.19 4.48
CA ALA A 86 1.85 -7.96 3.30
C ALA A 86 1.24 -9.37 3.28
N GLY A 87 1.32 -10.09 4.41
CA GLY A 87 0.71 -11.41 4.56
C GLY A 87 -0.82 -11.37 4.43
N TRP A 88 -1.46 -10.39 5.07
CA TRP A 88 -2.92 -10.21 5.04
C TRP A 88 -3.44 -9.92 3.63
N LEU A 89 -2.82 -8.97 2.92
CA LEU A 89 -3.23 -8.63 1.56
C LEU A 89 -2.96 -9.79 0.58
N SER A 90 -1.89 -10.58 0.80
CA SER A 90 -1.64 -11.80 0.04
C SER A 90 -2.74 -12.84 0.23
N HIS A 91 -3.23 -12.97 1.48
CA HIS A 91 -4.37 -13.82 1.78
C HIS A 91 -5.62 -13.36 1.05
N LEU A 92 -5.98 -12.07 1.18
CA LEU A 92 -7.15 -11.50 0.51
C LEU A 92 -7.06 -11.67 -1.02
N ALA A 93 -5.89 -11.42 -1.61
CA ALA A 93 -5.69 -11.57 -3.04
C ALA A 93 -5.91 -13.00 -3.56
N ASN A 94 -5.72 -14.00 -2.70
CA ASN A 94 -5.92 -15.41 -3.01
C ASN A 94 -7.34 -15.93 -2.67
N LEU A 95 -8.20 -15.11 -2.06
CA LEU A 95 -9.59 -15.47 -1.83
C LEU A 95 -10.38 -15.42 -3.15
N ALA A 96 -11.07 -16.51 -3.44
CA ALA A 96 -12.04 -16.62 -4.52
C ALA A 96 -13.19 -17.51 -4.06
N ARG A 97 -14.37 -17.29 -4.62
CA ARG A 97 -15.56 -18.12 -4.41
C ARG A 97 -16.31 -18.36 -5.72
N PRO A 98 -17.16 -19.39 -5.84
CA PRO A 98 -18.03 -19.56 -7.00
C PRO A 98 -18.82 -18.27 -7.29
N ALA A 99 -18.88 -17.87 -8.56
CA ALA A 99 -19.58 -16.66 -8.97
C ALA A 99 -21.11 -16.80 -8.81
N SER A 100 -21.63 -18.03 -8.79
CA SER A 100 -23.04 -18.33 -8.51
C SER A 100 -23.50 -17.88 -7.12
N GLU A 101 -22.63 -17.90 -6.11
CA GLU A 101 -22.91 -17.32 -4.78
C GLU A 101 -23.15 -15.80 -4.80
N LEU A 102 -22.79 -15.16 -5.91
CA LEU A 102 -22.92 -13.72 -6.16
C LEU A 102 -23.99 -13.41 -7.22
N GLY A 103 -24.75 -14.41 -7.66
CA GLY A 103 -25.71 -14.29 -8.77
C GLY A 103 -25.04 -14.22 -10.15
N GLY A 104 -23.78 -14.66 -10.26
CA GLY A 104 -23.05 -14.81 -11.52
C GLY A 104 -23.09 -16.25 -12.07
N PRO A 105 -22.36 -16.54 -13.16
CA PRO A 105 -22.39 -17.86 -13.80
C PRO A 105 -21.79 -19.00 -12.94
N ASP A 106 -22.37 -20.19 -13.01
CA ASP A 106 -21.96 -21.36 -12.20
C ASP A 106 -20.54 -21.88 -12.50
N ASN A 107 -20.02 -21.62 -13.70
CA ASN A 107 -18.72 -22.10 -14.15
C ASN A 107 -17.56 -21.12 -13.89
N LEU A 108 -17.82 -20.00 -13.21
CA LEU A 108 -16.82 -18.97 -12.93
C LEU A 108 -16.52 -18.85 -11.44
N LEU A 109 -15.29 -18.44 -11.14
CA LEU A 109 -14.83 -18.03 -9.81
C LEU A 109 -14.77 -16.51 -9.76
N ALA A 110 -15.36 -15.94 -8.73
CA ALA A 110 -15.29 -14.53 -8.36
C ALA A 110 -14.15 -14.29 -7.37
N TRP A 111 -13.16 -13.50 -7.79
CA TRP A 111 -12.01 -13.13 -6.96
C TRP A 111 -12.32 -11.98 -6.02
N TYR A 112 -11.63 -11.95 -4.88
CA TYR A 112 -11.73 -10.84 -3.94
C TYR A 112 -11.33 -9.51 -4.61
N PRO A 113 -12.18 -8.47 -4.58
CA PRO A 113 -11.96 -7.25 -5.37
C PRO A 113 -10.68 -6.50 -5.00
N ILE A 114 -9.94 -6.01 -6.01
CA ILE A 114 -8.77 -5.13 -5.78
C ILE A 114 -9.17 -3.89 -4.98
N SER A 115 -10.37 -3.36 -5.21
CA SER A 115 -10.90 -2.22 -4.45
C SER A 115 -10.98 -2.48 -2.95
N ASP A 116 -11.28 -3.73 -2.56
CA ASP A 116 -11.39 -4.13 -1.17
C ASP A 116 -10.01 -4.39 -0.58
N ILE A 117 -9.06 -4.93 -1.36
CA ILE A 117 -7.65 -5.07 -0.97
C ILE A 117 -7.03 -3.70 -0.69
N LEU A 118 -7.26 -2.72 -1.57
CA LEU A 118 -6.77 -1.36 -1.38
C LEU A 118 -7.41 -0.68 -0.17
N LEU A 119 -8.70 -0.90 0.08
CA LEU A 119 -9.37 -0.43 1.29
C LEU A 119 -8.70 -0.97 2.57
N HIS A 120 -8.41 -2.28 2.62
CA HIS A 120 -7.72 -2.89 3.76
C HIS A 120 -6.29 -2.36 3.90
N LEU A 121 -5.58 -2.14 2.80
CA LEU A 121 -4.25 -1.54 2.82
C LEU A 121 -4.29 -0.13 3.44
N CYS A 122 -5.19 0.74 2.98
CA CYS A 122 -5.36 2.08 3.57
C CYS A 122 -5.70 2.01 5.07
N GLY A 123 -6.63 1.13 5.46
CA GLY A 123 -7.00 0.94 6.87
C GLY A 123 -5.84 0.45 7.74
N LEU A 124 -5.13 -0.59 7.30
CA LEU A 124 -3.99 -1.16 8.02
C LEU A 124 -2.85 -0.14 8.18
N VAL A 125 -2.51 0.60 7.11
CA VAL A 125 -1.49 1.64 7.18
C VAL A 125 -1.92 2.77 8.11
N THR A 126 -3.21 3.13 8.12
CA THR A 126 -3.73 4.16 9.05
C THR A 126 -3.53 3.73 10.50
N ILE A 127 -3.96 2.51 10.84
CA ILE A 127 -3.82 1.95 12.19
C ILE A 127 -2.35 1.88 12.58
N ALA A 128 -1.51 1.40 11.66
CA ALA A 128 -0.07 1.32 11.89
C ALA A 128 0.50 2.71 12.17
N VAL A 129 0.33 3.69 11.29
CA VAL A 129 0.90 5.05 11.47
C VAL A 129 0.43 5.69 12.77
N ILE A 130 -0.84 5.53 13.16
CA ILE A 130 -1.34 6.01 14.46
C ILE A 130 -0.61 5.29 15.60
N ALA A 131 -0.49 3.96 15.55
CA ALA A 131 0.20 3.20 16.58
C ALA A 131 1.68 3.58 16.69
N LEU A 132 2.36 3.91 15.58
CA LEU A 132 3.74 4.40 15.60
C LEU A 132 3.80 5.77 16.25
N GLY A 133 2.88 6.66 15.87
CA GLY A 133 2.77 7.97 16.47
C GLY A 133 2.64 7.88 17.98
N VAL A 134 1.77 7.00 18.48
CA VAL A 134 1.64 6.73 19.92
C VAL A 134 2.93 6.17 20.51
N ALA A 135 3.55 5.18 19.86
CA ALA A 135 4.76 4.53 20.36
C ALA A 135 5.97 5.47 20.48
N ILE A 136 6.09 6.44 19.58
CA ILE A 136 7.19 7.43 19.59
C ILE A 136 6.84 8.73 20.30
N GLY A 137 5.61 8.87 20.82
CA GLY A 137 5.14 10.12 21.42
C GLY A 137 5.01 11.27 20.41
N TYR A 138 4.54 10.98 19.21
CA TYR A 138 4.29 11.98 18.18
C TYR A 138 3.23 12.99 18.63
N GLY A 139 3.60 14.26 18.59
CA GLY A 139 2.76 15.36 19.05
C GLY A 139 3.46 16.71 18.91
N PRO A 140 2.85 17.78 19.44
CA PRO A 140 3.38 19.14 19.38
C PRO A 140 4.80 19.27 19.94
N GLU A 141 5.15 18.51 20.97
CA GLU A 141 6.46 18.53 21.62
C GLU A 141 7.54 17.99 20.69
N LEU A 142 7.33 16.80 20.12
CA LEU A 142 8.27 16.19 19.18
C LEU A 142 8.43 17.04 17.91
N VAL A 143 7.32 17.55 17.36
CA VAL A 143 7.36 18.45 16.21
C VAL A 143 8.06 19.76 16.55
N GLY A 144 7.85 20.28 17.76
CA GLY A 144 8.55 21.44 18.29
C GLY A 144 10.06 21.26 18.26
N GLN A 145 10.55 20.15 18.80
CA GLN A 145 11.98 19.79 18.78
C GLN A 145 12.55 19.71 17.36
N ILE A 146 11.82 19.07 16.44
CA ILE A 146 12.24 18.96 15.04
C ILE A 146 12.36 20.34 14.38
N VAL A 147 11.36 21.20 14.58
CA VAL A 147 11.35 22.56 14.04
C VAL A 147 12.46 23.41 14.65
N ASP A 148 12.73 23.28 15.95
CA ASP A 148 13.79 24.04 16.62
C ASP A 148 15.18 23.64 16.08
N VAL A 149 15.41 22.33 15.88
CA VAL A 149 16.63 21.82 15.22
C VAL A 149 16.73 22.35 13.79
N LEU A 150 15.65 22.26 13.00
CA LEU A 150 15.63 22.73 11.62
C LEU A 150 15.88 24.24 11.52
N GLY A 151 15.28 25.03 12.42
CA GLY A 151 15.49 26.46 12.53
C GLY A 151 16.93 26.81 12.84
N SER A 152 17.56 26.10 13.78
CA SER A 152 18.99 26.31 14.10
C SER A 152 19.92 25.98 12.92
N ALA A 153 19.61 24.93 12.16
CA ALA A 153 20.36 24.56 10.96
C ALA A 153 20.19 25.59 9.83
N LEU A 154 18.96 26.07 9.60
CA LEU A 154 18.66 27.13 8.63
C LEU A 154 19.39 28.42 8.97
N GLN A 155 19.41 28.82 10.24
CA GLN A 155 20.08 30.03 10.68
C GLN A 155 21.61 29.94 10.55
N THR A 156 22.15 28.72 10.61
CA THR A 156 23.57 28.46 10.34
C THR A 156 23.90 28.57 8.85
N GLN A 157 23.00 28.13 7.97
CA GLN A 157 23.20 28.18 6.51
C GLN A 157 22.89 29.55 5.92
N GLU A 158 21.84 30.22 6.40
CA GLU A 158 21.33 31.49 5.91
C GLU A 158 21.17 32.48 7.08
N PRO A 159 22.27 33.12 7.54
CA PRO A 159 22.23 34.03 8.68
C PRO A 159 21.31 35.24 8.49
N GLY A 160 21.00 35.59 7.25
CA GLY A 160 20.09 36.68 6.89
C GLY A 160 18.60 36.31 6.91
N LEU A 161 18.26 35.02 7.02
CA LEU A 161 16.88 34.56 7.10
C LEU A 161 16.41 34.53 8.56
N SER A 162 15.74 35.61 8.99
CA SER A 162 15.11 35.65 10.32
C SER A 162 13.68 35.10 10.25
N LEU A 163 13.46 33.93 10.85
CA LEU A 163 12.12 33.39 11.04
C LEU A 163 11.45 34.13 12.21
N THR A 164 10.29 34.72 11.97
CA THR A 164 9.52 35.33 13.06
C THR A 164 8.92 34.25 13.96
N VAL A 165 8.52 34.61 15.18
CA VAL A 165 7.81 33.70 16.10
C VAL A 165 6.51 33.17 15.48
N ALA A 166 5.85 34.00 14.66
CA ALA A 166 4.64 33.61 13.94
C ALA A 166 4.94 32.56 12.86
N ASP A 167 6.04 32.71 12.11
CA ASP A 167 6.45 31.75 11.08
C ASP A 167 6.75 30.38 11.69
N ILE A 168 7.46 30.37 12.83
CA ILE A 168 7.78 29.14 13.57
C ILE A 168 6.49 28.46 14.06
N GLY A 169 5.54 29.23 14.60
CA GLY A 169 4.24 28.70 15.03
C GLY A 169 3.46 28.07 13.88
N HIS A 170 3.42 28.73 12.72
CA HIS A 170 2.77 28.22 11.52
C HIS A 170 3.44 26.94 10.99
N LEU A 171 4.78 26.89 10.98
CA LEU A 171 5.55 25.72 10.57
C LEU A 171 5.28 24.53 11.49
N LYS A 172 5.27 24.72 12.82
CA LYS A 172 4.93 23.68 13.79
C LYS A 172 3.52 23.12 13.55
N GLY A 173 2.52 23.99 13.41
CA GLY A 173 1.14 23.58 13.14
C GLY A 173 1.01 22.80 11.81
N THR A 174 1.69 23.26 10.76
CA THR A 174 1.67 22.62 9.44
C THR A 174 2.35 21.25 9.47
N MET A 175 3.54 21.14 10.08
CA MET A 175 4.27 19.87 10.18
C MET A 175 3.53 18.83 11.03
N LEU A 176 2.80 19.27 12.07
CA LEU A 176 2.02 18.39 12.94
C LEU A 176 0.95 17.58 12.19
N LEU A 177 0.36 18.16 11.14
CA LEU A 177 -0.66 17.47 10.33
C LEU A 177 -0.06 16.88 9.06
N THR A 178 0.91 17.56 8.45
CA THR A 178 1.46 17.15 7.15
C THR A 178 2.32 15.89 7.27
N LEU A 179 3.11 15.75 8.34
CA LEU A 179 3.99 14.58 8.51
C LEU A 179 3.21 13.25 8.53
N PRO A 180 2.19 13.03 9.38
CA PRO A 180 1.45 11.77 9.38
C PRO A 180 0.65 11.57 8.09
N MET A 181 0.14 12.65 7.48
CA MET A 181 -0.55 12.60 6.20
C MET A 181 0.37 12.09 5.08
N VAL A 182 1.53 12.71 4.91
CA VAL A 182 2.51 12.33 3.88
C VAL A 182 3.06 10.94 4.16
N GLN A 183 3.42 10.64 5.41
CA GLN A 183 3.96 9.33 5.82
C GLN A 183 2.97 8.20 5.49
N GLY A 184 1.70 8.36 5.87
CA GLY A 184 0.66 7.37 5.59
C GLY A 184 0.43 7.18 4.09
N GLY A 185 0.38 8.27 3.33
CA GLY A 185 0.20 8.22 1.88
C GLY A 185 1.34 7.52 1.15
N ILE A 186 2.59 7.85 1.50
CA ILE A 186 3.79 7.20 0.97
C ILE A 186 3.76 5.70 1.27
N TRP A 187 3.40 5.30 2.50
CA TRP A 187 3.37 3.88 2.83
C TRP A 187 2.33 3.08 2.07
N VAL A 188 1.14 3.64 1.86
CA VAL A 188 0.12 3.02 1.02
C VAL A 188 0.65 2.80 -0.41
N ILE A 189 1.29 3.81 -1.01
CA ILE A 189 1.83 3.73 -2.37
C ILE A 189 2.93 2.67 -2.45
N LEU A 190 3.88 2.67 -1.52
CA LEU A 190 5.02 1.75 -1.53
C LEU A 190 4.61 0.30 -1.28
N LEU A 191 3.71 0.05 -0.32
CA LEU A 191 3.21 -1.32 -0.07
C LEU A 191 2.34 -1.82 -1.22
N PHE A 192 1.54 -0.95 -1.84
CA PHE A 192 0.79 -1.32 -3.04
C PHE A 192 1.74 -1.60 -4.21
N ALA A 193 2.80 -0.82 -4.39
CA ALA A 193 3.81 -1.07 -5.40
C ALA A 193 4.50 -2.43 -5.18
N ALA A 194 4.87 -2.76 -3.93
CA ALA A 194 5.41 -4.08 -3.58
C ALA A 194 4.42 -5.21 -3.90
N PHE A 195 3.14 -5.04 -3.57
CA PHE A 195 2.08 -5.98 -3.95
C PHE A 195 1.97 -6.14 -5.47
N TYR A 196 1.95 -5.04 -6.22
CA TYR A 196 1.89 -5.04 -7.68
C TYR A 196 3.07 -5.80 -8.30
N PHE A 197 4.30 -5.54 -7.85
CA PHE A 197 5.47 -6.27 -8.32
C PHE A 197 5.45 -7.75 -7.91
N ALA A 198 4.99 -8.08 -6.71
CA ALA A 198 4.85 -9.47 -6.27
C ALA A 198 3.90 -10.26 -7.17
N VAL A 199 2.72 -9.69 -7.49
CA VAL A 199 1.76 -10.30 -8.43
C VAL A 199 2.42 -10.57 -9.78
N ARG A 200 3.23 -9.63 -10.29
CA ARG A 200 3.96 -9.80 -11.57
C ARG A 200 5.01 -10.91 -11.49
N ILE A 201 5.77 -11.00 -10.42
CA ILE A 201 6.80 -12.01 -10.21
C ILE A 201 6.17 -13.41 -10.09
N VAL A 202 5.15 -13.55 -9.24
CA VAL A 202 4.47 -14.82 -8.97
C VAL A 202 3.67 -15.33 -10.17
N SER A 203 3.11 -14.42 -10.97
CA SER A 203 2.44 -14.78 -12.23
C SER A 203 3.42 -15.38 -13.24
N ARG A 204 4.62 -14.79 -13.36
CA ARG A 204 5.66 -15.30 -14.27
C ARG A 204 6.27 -16.62 -13.82
N SER A 205 6.27 -16.91 -12.52
CA SER A 205 6.73 -18.20 -12.00
C SER A 205 5.69 -19.33 -12.11
N GLY A 206 4.52 -19.07 -12.69
CA GLY A 206 3.44 -20.06 -12.85
C GLY A 206 2.79 -20.48 -11.53
N ARG A 207 3.03 -19.74 -10.44
CA ARG A 207 2.52 -20.04 -9.10
C ARG A 207 1.31 -19.22 -8.69
N ALA A 208 0.99 -18.15 -9.44
CA ALA A 208 -0.15 -17.30 -9.13
C ALA A 208 -1.47 -18.08 -9.15
N LEU A 209 -2.25 -17.93 -8.08
CA LEU A 209 -3.62 -18.45 -8.02
C LEU A 209 -4.58 -17.52 -8.75
N ARG A 210 -4.45 -16.21 -8.49
CA ARG A 210 -5.23 -15.13 -9.11
C ARG A 210 -4.64 -14.76 -10.48
N PRO A 211 -5.43 -14.78 -11.57
CA PRO A 211 -5.00 -14.23 -12.85
C PRO A 211 -4.73 -12.74 -12.77
N ARG A 212 -3.78 -12.26 -13.59
CA ARG A 212 -3.41 -10.86 -13.60
C ARG A 212 -4.53 -10.02 -14.23
N GLU A 213 -5.13 -9.14 -13.44
CA GLU A 213 -6.05 -8.13 -13.94
C GLU A 213 -5.32 -6.92 -14.54
N ASP A 214 -5.99 -6.20 -15.44
CA ASP A 214 -5.50 -4.92 -15.95
C ASP A 214 -5.73 -3.82 -14.91
N MET A 215 -4.64 -3.32 -14.31
CA MET A 215 -4.70 -2.32 -13.23
C MET A 215 -5.38 -1.01 -13.63
N PRO A 216 -5.14 -0.43 -14.83
CA PRO A 216 -5.91 0.72 -15.31
C PRO A 216 -7.43 0.54 -15.20
N SER A 217 -7.97 -0.63 -15.53
CA SER A 217 -9.41 -0.90 -15.38
C SER A 217 -9.83 -1.34 -13.98
N ALA A 218 -9.00 -2.12 -13.27
CA ALA A 218 -9.40 -2.82 -12.05
C ALA A 218 -9.07 -2.05 -10.75
N LEU A 219 -8.06 -1.18 -10.75
CA LEU A 219 -7.64 -0.45 -9.56
C LEU A 219 -8.56 0.75 -9.34
N ARG A 220 -9.63 0.55 -8.57
CA ARG A 220 -10.52 1.60 -8.06
C ARG A 220 -10.65 1.51 -6.55
N MET A 221 -11.03 2.61 -5.91
CA MET A 221 -11.35 2.60 -4.49
C MET A 221 -12.75 2.03 -4.23
N ASN A 222 -12.88 1.29 -3.12
CA ASN A 222 -14.18 0.85 -2.63
C ASN A 222 -15.04 2.09 -2.27
N ARG A 223 -16.32 2.06 -2.62
CA ARG A 223 -17.28 3.16 -2.34
C ARG A 223 -17.29 3.61 -0.87
N HIS A 224 -17.10 2.68 0.07
CA HIS A 224 -17.11 3.00 1.50
C HIS A 224 -15.91 3.84 1.93
N ALA A 225 -14.83 3.83 1.16
CA ALA A 225 -13.66 4.66 1.41
C ALA A 225 -13.97 6.16 1.38
N ILE A 226 -15.01 6.58 0.65
CA ILE A 226 -15.42 7.99 0.58
C ILE A 226 -15.84 8.47 1.97
N TYR A 227 -16.63 7.68 2.71
CA TYR A 227 -17.10 8.05 4.04
C TYR A 227 -15.95 8.11 5.05
N ILE A 228 -14.97 7.20 4.95
CA ILE A 228 -13.80 7.18 5.83
C ILE A 228 -12.91 8.40 5.55
N PHE A 229 -12.69 8.71 4.28
CA PHE A 229 -11.92 9.89 3.88
C PHE A 229 -12.60 11.19 4.31
N LEU A 230 -13.93 11.29 4.14
CA LEU A 230 -14.71 12.43 4.62
C LEU A 230 -14.62 12.57 6.15
N ALA A 231 -14.72 11.47 6.91
CA ALA A 231 -14.54 11.49 8.35
C ALA A 231 -13.12 11.97 8.73
N GLY A 232 -12.10 11.53 7.99
CA GLY A 232 -10.73 12.02 8.12
C GLY A 232 -10.63 13.53 7.96
N ILE A 233 -11.23 14.07 6.88
CA ILE A 233 -11.27 15.51 6.61
C ILE A 233 -11.95 16.25 7.77
N VAL A 234 -13.14 15.81 8.20
CA VAL A 234 -13.86 16.46 9.31
C VAL A 234 -13.02 16.46 10.59
N MET A 235 -12.33 15.35 10.89
CA MET A 235 -11.48 15.26 12.07
C MET A 235 -10.31 16.25 12.06
N THR A 236 -9.78 16.64 10.90
CA THR A 236 -8.71 17.66 10.82
C THR A 236 -9.11 19.03 11.38
N PHE A 237 -10.41 19.35 11.41
CA PHE A 237 -10.93 20.61 11.95
C PHE A 237 -11.15 20.60 13.47
N LEU A 238 -11.05 19.44 14.12
CA LEU A 238 -11.33 19.29 15.56
C LEU A 238 -10.14 19.69 16.45
N GLY A 239 -8.96 19.92 15.87
CA GLY A 239 -7.72 20.17 16.60
C GLY A 239 -7.18 18.96 17.37
N GLY A 240 -6.04 19.14 18.02
CA GLY A 240 -5.42 18.14 18.90
C GLY A 240 -5.19 16.75 18.28
N VAL A 241 -5.36 15.70 19.09
CA VAL A 241 -5.22 14.29 18.65
C VAL A 241 -6.20 13.92 17.54
N PRO A 242 -7.50 14.29 17.58
CA PRO A 242 -8.41 14.04 16.48
C PRO A 242 -7.90 14.58 15.14
N ALA A 243 -7.30 15.78 15.13
CA ALA A 243 -6.76 16.34 13.89
C ALA A 243 -5.59 15.53 13.32
N MET A 244 -4.69 15.03 14.17
CA MET A 244 -3.57 14.17 13.73
C MET A 244 -4.06 12.82 13.18
N VAL A 245 -5.09 12.23 13.82
CA VAL A 245 -5.76 11.02 13.32
C VAL A 245 -6.43 11.29 11.97
N GLY A 246 -7.17 12.40 11.87
CA GLY A 246 -7.80 12.85 10.64
C GLY A 246 -6.80 13.06 9.50
N ALA A 247 -5.65 13.67 9.80
CA ALA A 247 -4.58 13.89 8.84
C ALA A 247 -3.96 12.57 8.34
N THR A 248 -3.78 11.60 9.24
CA THR A 248 -3.32 10.24 8.88
C THR A 248 -4.30 9.57 7.91
N ILE A 249 -5.60 9.63 8.21
CA ILE A 249 -6.66 9.08 7.35
C ILE A 249 -6.69 9.79 5.99
N CYS A 250 -6.56 11.12 5.99
CA CYS A 250 -6.47 11.89 4.74
C CYS A 250 -5.28 11.44 3.89
N GLY A 251 -4.13 11.18 4.52
CA GLY A 251 -2.93 10.68 3.86
C GLY A 251 -3.12 9.31 3.21
N THR A 252 -3.54 8.33 4.00
CA THR A 252 -3.65 6.93 3.56
C THR A 252 -4.77 6.73 2.55
N PHE A 253 -5.96 7.26 2.80
CA PHE A 253 -7.10 7.14 1.89
C PHE A 253 -6.97 8.08 0.70
N GLY A 254 -6.41 9.28 0.89
CA GLY A 254 -6.08 10.20 -0.20
C GLY A 254 -5.10 9.57 -1.19
N ALA A 255 -4.07 8.86 -0.71
CA ALA A 255 -3.18 8.09 -1.58
C ALA A 255 -3.90 6.96 -2.33
N GLY A 256 -4.84 6.26 -1.68
CA GLY A 256 -5.70 5.27 -2.34
C GLY A 256 -6.53 5.88 -3.48
N PHE A 257 -7.16 7.04 -3.24
CA PHE A 257 -7.90 7.78 -4.26
C PHE A 257 -6.98 8.34 -5.36
N LEU A 258 -5.79 8.83 -5.01
CA LEU A 258 -4.80 9.31 -5.97
C LEU A 258 -4.38 8.18 -6.94
N MET A 259 -4.06 6.99 -6.41
CA MET A 259 -3.73 5.81 -7.23
C MET A 259 -4.92 5.39 -8.12
N SER A 260 -6.14 5.41 -7.58
CA SER A 260 -7.37 5.16 -8.35
C SER A 260 -7.54 6.19 -9.49
N GLY A 261 -7.26 7.47 -9.22
CA GLY A 261 -7.27 8.55 -10.21
C GLY A 261 -6.26 8.32 -11.33
N PHE A 262 -5.02 7.97 -11.01
CA PHE A 262 -4.01 7.60 -12.00
C PHE A 262 -4.45 6.39 -12.84
N ALA A 263 -4.98 5.34 -12.22
CA ALA A 263 -5.50 4.18 -12.94
C ALA A 263 -6.62 4.59 -13.92
N ALA A 264 -7.49 5.51 -13.51
CA ALA A 264 -8.58 6.02 -14.34
C ALA A 264 -8.08 6.89 -15.52
N ILE A 265 -7.02 7.67 -15.34
CA ILE A 265 -6.36 8.42 -16.43
C ILE A 265 -5.68 7.43 -17.40
N HIS A 266 -4.99 6.43 -16.88
CA HIS A 266 -4.38 5.36 -17.69
C HIS A 266 -5.42 4.61 -18.51
N PHE A 267 -6.60 4.33 -17.95
CA PHE A 267 -7.69 3.66 -18.66
C PHE A 267 -8.29 4.56 -19.75
N ARG A 268 -8.65 5.80 -19.42
CA ARG A 268 -9.27 6.74 -20.37
C ARG A 268 -8.35 7.17 -21.52
N SER A 269 -7.04 7.01 -21.36
CA SER A 269 -6.05 7.31 -22.40
C SER A 269 -5.68 6.08 -23.24
N GLN A 270 -6.25 4.90 -23.01
CA GLN A 270 -5.99 3.72 -23.85
C GLN A 270 -6.48 3.96 -25.28
N GLY A 271 -5.65 3.61 -26.28
CA GLY A 271 -5.99 3.75 -27.70
C GLY A 271 -6.00 5.18 -28.24
N LYS A 272 -5.55 6.18 -27.47
CA LYS A 272 -5.53 7.59 -27.88
C LYS A 272 -4.13 8.07 -28.23
N ASP A 273 -4.01 8.88 -29.28
CA ASP A 273 -2.72 9.41 -29.75
C ASP A 273 -2.04 10.32 -28.70
N TRP A 274 -2.85 11.00 -27.87
CA TRP A 274 -2.36 11.86 -26.79
C TRP A 274 -2.01 11.12 -25.48
N ARG A 275 -2.01 9.78 -25.48
CA ARG A 275 -1.73 8.97 -24.27
C ARG A 275 -0.39 9.30 -23.62
N LEU A 276 0.67 9.39 -24.40
CA LEU A 276 2.00 9.67 -23.85
C LEU A 276 2.08 11.06 -23.21
N PRO A 277 1.73 12.17 -23.91
CA PRO A 277 1.84 13.51 -23.33
C PRO A 277 0.97 13.69 -22.09
N VAL A 278 -0.28 13.18 -22.07
CA VAL A 278 -1.14 13.32 -20.87
C VAL A 278 -0.58 12.59 -19.67
N LEU A 279 0.02 11.41 -19.87
CA LEU A 279 0.54 10.62 -18.75
C LEU A 279 1.80 11.27 -18.20
N VAL A 280 2.71 11.72 -19.08
CA VAL A 280 3.91 12.48 -18.67
C VAL A 280 3.50 13.72 -17.87
N LEU A 281 2.55 14.51 -18.38
CA LEU A 281 2.04 15.68 -17.67
C LEU A 281 1.37 15.32 -16.35
N ALA A 282 0.55 14.26 -16.29
CA ALA A 282 -0.10 13.83 -15.07
C ALA A 282 0.91 13.43 -13.98
N TYR A 283 1.95 12.66 -14.32
CA TYR A 283 2.99 12.29 -13.37
C TYR A 283 3.84 13.48 -12.92
N LEU A 284 4.34 14.30 -13.86
CA LEU A 284 5.17 15.46 -13.51
C LEU A 284 4.38 16.51 -12.71
N SER A 285 3.15 16.82 -13.12
CA SER A 285 2.32 17.80 -12.44
C SER A 285 1.85 17.32 -11.05
N SER A 286 1.74 16.02 -10.82
CA SER A 286 1.38 15.47 -9.49
C SER A 286 2.41 15.76 -8.40
N MET A 287 3.61 16.21 -8.76
CA MET A 287 4.58 16.75 -7.78
C MET A 287 4.11 18.07 -7.16
N LEU A 288 3.14 18.73 -7.79
CA LEU A 288 2.45 19.91 -7.28
C LEU A 288 1.12 19.51 -6.62
N VAL A 289 0.74 20.24 -5.57
CA VAL A 289 -0.45 19.94 -4.76
C VAL A 289 -1.74 20.02 -5.57
N ILE A 290 -1.92 21.08 -6.37
CA ILE A 290 -3.17 21.33 -7.11
C ILE A 290 -3.44 20.23 -8.16
N PRO A 291 -2.50 19.87 -9.05
CA PRO A 291 -2.72 18.77 -9.98
C PRO A 291 -2.88 17.42 -9.29
N ALA A 292 -2.13 17.15 -8.20
CA ALA A 292 -2.34 15.93 -7.41
C ALA A 292 -3.77 15.85 -6.85
N PHE A 293 -4.32 16.98 -6.38
CA PHE A 293 -5.69 17.06 -5.92
C PHE A 293 -6.71 16.81 -7.05
N ALA A 294 -6.47 17.33 -8.25
CA ALA A 294 -7.31 17.04 -9.42
C ALA A 294 -7.32 15.55 -9.78
N ILE A 295 -6.16 14.88 -9.71
CA ILE A 295 -6.05 13.43 -9.94
C ILE A 295 -6.79 12.66 -8.84
N LEU A 296 -6.64 13.06 -7.58
CA LEU A 296 -7.39 12.49 -6.45
C LEU A 296 -8.90 12.64 -6.66
N ALA A 297 -9.37 13.81 -7.11
CA ALA A 297 -10.78 14.07 -7.42
C ALA A 297 -11.31 13.13 -8.52
N PHE A 298 -10.52 12.85 -9.57
CA PHE A 298 -10.89 11.80 -10.53
C PHE A 298 -11.06 10.44 -9.86
N GLY A 299 -10.20 10.09 -8.91
CA GLY A 299 -10.31 8.87 -8.11
C GLY A 299 -11.59 8.80 -7.27
N LEU A 300 -12.04 9.93 -6.70
CA LEU A 300 -13.29 10.04 -5.95
C LEU A 300 -14.52 9.83 -6.85
N THR A 301 -14.49 10.31 -8.09
CA THR A 301 -15.64 10.18 -9.02
C THR A 301 -15.82 8.77 -9.59
N ASP A 302 -14.77 7.93 -9.56
CA ASP A 302 -14.78 6.62 -10.21
C ASP A 302 -14.66 5.46 -9.21
N THR A 303 -15.29 5.56 -8.03
CA THR A 303 -15.31 4.44 -7.08
C THR A 303 -16.13 3.28 -7.60
N ARG A 304 -15.51 2.11 -7.71
CA ARG A 304 -16.14 0.88 -8.18
C ARG A 304 -15.64 -0.30 -7.38
N ARG A 305 -16.52 -1.30 -7.24
CA ARG A 305 -16.18 -2.61 -6.71
C ARG A 305 -16.26 -3.62 -7.83
N THR A 306 -15.20 -3.70 -8.64
CA THR A 306 -15.12 -4.64 -9.75
C THR A 306 -14.72 -6.02 -9.23
N ILE A 307 -15.51 -7.03 -9.57
CA ILE A 307 -15.24 -8.43 -9.23
C ILE A 307 -14.69 -9.09 -10.50
N ALA A 308 -13.45 -9.58 -10.47
CA ALA A 308 -12.93 -10.37 -11.58
C ALA A 308 -13.48 -11.79 -11.55
N LEU A 309 -13.87 -12.26 -12.73
CA LEU A 309 -14.37 -13.61 -12.95
C LEU A 309 -13.37 -14.40 -13.79
N THR A 310 -13.14 -15.65 -13.41
CA THR A 310 -12.26 -16.57 -14.16
C THR A 310 -12.87 -17.96 -14.20
N PRO A 311 -12.63 -18.78 -15.24
CA PRO A 311 -13.15 -20.15 -15.29
C PRO A 311 -12.77 -20.94 -14.03
N ALA A 312 -13.74 -21.65 -13.45
CA ALA A 312 -13.47 -22.62 -12.40
C ALA A 312 -12.62 -23.76 -13.01
N LYS A 313 -11.50 -24.11 -12.37
CA LYS A 313 -10.68 -25.25 -12.80
C LYS A 313 -11.55 -26.52 -12.72
N GLY A 314 -12.01 -27.02 -13.87
CA GLY A 314 -12.88 -28.19 -13.98
C GLY A 314 -13.79 -28.21 -15.22
N GLY A 315 -14.05 -27.06 -15.86
CA GLY A 315 -14.76 -26.99 -17.14
C GLY A 315 -13.84 -27.31 -18.31
N THR A 316 -13.37 -28.55 -18.41
CA THR A 316 -12.85 -29.05 -19.69
C THR A 316 -14.07 -29.28 -20.58
N ASP A 317 -14.12 -28.60 -21.72
CA ASP A 317 -15.15 -28.78 -22.73
C ASP A 317 -15.27 -30.27 -23.13
N GLN A 318 -16.23 -30.97 -22.55
CA GLN A 318 -16.79 -32.18 -23.16
C GLN A 318 -17.78 -31.75 -24.24
N ASN A 319 -17.28 -31.22 -25.36
CA ASN A 319 -18.01 -31.25 -26.63
C ASN A 319 -17.14 -30.78 -27.81
N THR A 320 -16.36 -31.71 -28.35
CA THR A 320 -16.10 -31.78 -29.80
C THR A 320 -15.89 -33.26 -30.18
N THR A 321 -16.94 -34.06 -30.07
CA THR A 321 -17.04 -35.25 -30.95
C THR A 321 -17.38 -34.73 -32.33
N ASN A 322 -16.40 -34.73 -33.24
CA ASN A 322 -16.66 -34.67 -34.67
C ASN A 322 -16.41 -36.08 -35.22
N PRO A 323 -17.42 -36.93 -35.45
CA PRO A 323 -17.32 -37.89 -36.53
C PRO A 323 -17.47 -37.12 -37.85
N ASP A 324 -16.86 -37.63 -38.91
CA ASP A 324 -16.95 -37.15 -40.29
C ASP A 324 -15.88 -36.11 -40.70
N ASN A 325 -14.70 -36.64 -41.04
CA ASN A 325 -14.10 -36.58 -42.38
C ASN A 325 -12.85 -37.47 -42.47
#